data_AF-J5HYT3-F1
#
_entry.id   AF-J5HYT3-F1
#
_cell.length_a   1.000
_cell.length_b   1.000
_cell.length_c   1.000
_cell.angle_alpha   90.00
_cell.angle_beta   90.00
_cell.angle_gamma   90.00
#
_symmetry.space_group_name_H-M   'P 1'
#
loop_
_entity.id
_entity.type
_entity.pdbx_description
1 polymer ?
#
loop_
_entity_poly.entity_id
_entity_poly.type
_entity_poly.pdbx_seq_one_letter_code
_entity_poly.pdbx_strand_id
1 'polypeptide(L)'
;MSVLSLASVLDDPAKQIPIYAMVRAAAVSPAKDDALFENMRAEHFSYREQIRRLDRMDSEAYRVDIENLARSLDSLDEDIHKAASRAIFGDPYAVELNHADAKKTK
;
A
#
# COMPACT_ATOMS: atom_id res chain seq x y z
N MET A 1 -16.89 -5.09 -18.89
CA MET A 1 -16.74 -4.18 -17.73
C MET A 1 -17.35 -4.86 -16.52
N SER A 2 -16.54 -5.45 -15.64
CA SER A 2 -17.04 -6.08 -14.41
C SER A 2 -17.13 -5.03 -13.29
N VAL A 3 -18.34 -4.73 -12.84
CA VAL A 3 -18.58 -3.84 -11.70
C VAL A 3 -18.44 -4.66 -10.43
N LEU A 4 -17.40 -4.40 -9.63
CA LEU A 4 -17.23 -5.00 -8.30
C LEU A 4 -18.21 -4.33 -7.34
N SER A 5 -19.09 -5.12 -6.72
CA SER A 5 -20.02 -4.63 -5.70
C SER A 5 -19.28 -4.42 -4.38
N LEU A 6 -19.52 -3.28 -3.70
CA LEU A 6 -18.93 -2.98 -2.39
C LEU A 6 -19.24 -4.07 -1.35
N ALA A 7 -20.44 -4.64 -1.39
CA ALA A 7 -20.85 -5.74 -0.50
C ALA A 7 -20.00 -7.00 -0.72
N SER A 8 -19.68 -7.32 -1.99
CA SER A 8 -18.86 -8.49 -2.32
C SER A 8 -17.39 -8.35 -1.94
N VAL A 9 -16.91 -7.13 -1.76
CA VAL A 9 -15.53 -6.80 -1.31
C VAL A 9 -15.43 -6.87 0.22
N LEU A 10 -16.52 -6.57 0.94
CA LEU A 10 -16.57 -6.65 2.40
C LEU A 10 -16.71 -8.10 2.89
N ASP A 11 -17.45 -8.95 2.18
CA ASP A 11 -17.68 -10.35 2.57
C ASP A 11 -16.53 -11.30 2.17
N ASP A 12 -15.69 -10.93 1.20
CA ASP A 12 -14.62 -11.79 0.68
C ASP A 12 -13.28 -11.01 0.59
N PRO A 13 -12.36 -11.22 1.53
CA PRO A 13 -11.08 -10.50 1.55
C PRO A 13 -10.21 -10.82 0.33
N ALA A 14 -10.43 -11.95 -0.37
CA ALA A 14 -9.70 -12.25 -1.60
C ALA A 14 -10.19 -11.40 -2.80
N LYS A 15 -11.37 -10.76 -2.69
CA LYS A 15 -11.91 -9.81 -3.67
C LYS A 15 -11.57 -8.36 -3.35
N GLN A 16 -10.88 -8.09 -2.23
CA GLN A 16 -10.31 -6.77 -1.99
C GLN A 16 -9.29 -6.43 -3.07
N ILE A 17 -9.46 -5.25 -3.67
CA ILE A 17 -8.47 -4.72 -4.60
C ILE A 17 -7.20 -4.49 -3.78
N PRO A 18 -6.06 -5.09 -4.15
CA PRO A 18 -4.81 -4.89 -3.44
C PRO A 18 -4.49 -3.39 -3.39
N ILE A 19 -4.00 -2.90 -2.25
CA ILE A 19 -3.67 -1.48 -2.04
C ILE A 19 -2.82 -0.94 -3.21
N TYR A 20 -1.80 -1.70 -3.61
CA TYR A 20 -0.95 -1.39 -4.78
C TYR A 20 -1.75 -1.11 -6.07
N ALA A 21 -2.79 -1.90 -6.36
CA ALA A 21 -3.60 -1.71 -7.55
C ALA A 21 -4.49 -0.47 -7.47
N MET A 22 -4.99 -0.12 -6.27
CA MET A 22 -5.72 1.13 -6.05
C MET A 22 -4.82 2.35 -6.24
N VAL A 23 -3.60 2.30 -5.71
CA VAL A 23 -2.64 3.41 -5.83
C VAL A 23 -2.23 3.65 -7.27
N ARG A 24 -1.87 2.58 -7.98
CA ARG A 24 -1.49 2.68 -9.39
C ARG A 24 -2.60 3.26 -10.26
N ALA A 25 -3.87 2.96 -9.94
CA ALA A 25 -5.02 3.51 -10.65
C ALA A 25 -5.32 4.99 -10.32
N ALA A 26 -4.88 5.46 -9.15
CA ALA A 26 -5.17 6.81 -8.65
C ALA A 26 -4.01 7.82 -8.83
N ALA A 27 -2.81 7.35 -9.20
CA ALA A 27 -1.62 8.19 -9.27
C ALA A 27 -1.75 9.31 -10.34
N VAL A 28 -1.66 10.57 -9.88
CA VAL A 28 -1.62 11.77 -10.74
C VAL A 28 -0.25 11.93 -11.41
N SER A 29 0.82 11.37 -10.83
CA SER A 29 2.19 11.35 -11.38
C SER A 29 2.79 9.94 -11.31
N PRO A 30 2.54 9.09 -12.32
CA PRO A 30 2.82 7.66 -12.25
C PRO A 30 4.31 7.34 -12.01
N ALA A 31 5.22 8.02 -12.71
CA ALA A 31 6.60 7.54 -12.84
C ALA A 31 7.46 7.53 -11.56
N LYS A 32 7.22 8.45 -10.60
CA LYS A 32 8.00 8.49 -9.33
C LYS A 32 7.38 7.59 -8.26
N ASP A 33 6.05 7.62 -8.17
CA ASP A 33 5.32 6.81 -7.20
C ASP A 33 5.38 5.33 -7.59
N ASP A 34 5.34 5.00 -8.89
CA ASP A 34 5.48 3.63 -9.39
C ASP A 34 6.80 2.97 -8.95
N ALA A 35 7.92 3.70 -8.95
CA ALA A 35 9.21 3.15 -8.55
C ALA A 35 9.27 2.89 -7.03
N LEU A 36 8.69 3.78 -6.21
CA LEU A 36 8.58 3.59 -4.76
C LEU A 36 7.71 2.37 -4.44
N PHE A 37 6.49 2.32 -5.01
CA PHE A 37 5.56 1.22 -4.76
C PHE A 37 6.08 -0.12 -5.30
N GLU A 38 6.81 -0.14 -6.42
CA GLU A 38 7.43 -1.38 -6.91
C GLU A 38 8.55 -1.87 -5.98
N ASN A 39 9.37 -0.96 -5.44
CA ASN A 39 10.39 -1.32 -4.45
C ASN A 39 9.76 -1.90 -3.17
N MET A 40 8.72 -1.24 -2.64
CA MET A 40 8.00 -1.75 -1.45
C MET A 40 7.33 -3.10 -1.73
N ARG A 41 6.79 -3.30 -2.94
CA ARG A 41 6.22 -4.57 -3.38
C ARG A 41 7.27 -5.68 -3.45
N ALA A 42 8.45 -5.38 -4.00
CA ALA A 42 9.57 -6.32 -4.08
C ALA A 42 10.08 -6.71 -2.68
N GLU A 43 10.16 -5.73 -1.78
CA GLU A 43 10.55 -5.94 -0.38
C GLU A 43 9.53 -6.81 0.37
N HIS A 44 8.23 -6.51 0.23
CA HIS A 44 7.16 -7.31 0.81
C HIS A 44 7.19 -8.76 0.29
N PHE A 45 7.42 -8.96 -1.01
CA PHE A 45 7.60 -10.30 -1.58
C PHE A 45 8.83 -11.02 -0.98
N SER A 46 9.96 -10.31 -0.83
CA SER A 46 11.18 -10.84 -0.24
C SER A 46 10.96 -11.33 1.20
N TYR A 47 10.33 -10.54 2.06
CA TYR A 47 10.05 -10.93 3.44
C TYR A 47 9.14 -12.17 3.53
N ARG A 48 8.09 -12.25 2.69
CA ARG A 48 7.22 -13.43 2.66
C ARG A 48 7.94 -14.69 2.20
N GLU A 49 8.82 -14.59 1.21
CA GLU A 49 9.63 -15.73 0.77
C GLU A 49 10.65 -16.16 1.83
N GLN A 50 11.25 -15.21 2.55
CA GLN A 50 12.15 -15.52 3.68
C GLN A 50 11.40 -16.26 4.80
N ILE A 51 10.22 -15.79 5.20
CA ILE A 51 9.36 -16.47 6.19
C ILE A 51 9.04 -17.89 5.72
N ARG A 52 8.54 -18.05 4.47
CA ARG A 52 8.23 -19.37 3.90
C ARG A 52 9.44 -20.29 3.83
N ARG A 53 10.65 -19.75 3.65
CA ARG A 53 11.88 -20.53 3.60
C ARG A 53 12.27 -21.01 4.99
N LEU A 54 12.25 -20.13 5.99
CA LEU A 54 12.59 -20.47 7.38
C LEU A 54 11.59 -21.48 7.96
N ASP A 55 10.31 -21.26 7.71
CA ASP A 55 9.22 -22.16 8.13
C ASP A 55 9.39 -23.57 7.55
N ARG A 56 9.86 -23.68 6.29
CA ARG A 56 10.17 -24.96 5.65
C ARG A 56 11.44 -25.63 6.18
N MET A 57 12.38 -24.87 6.75
CA MET A 57 13.62 -25.42 7.28
C MET A 57 13.39 -26.03 8.66
N ASP A 58 12.90 -25.22 9.60
CA ASP A 58 12.50 -25.63 10.95
C ASP A 58 11.84 -24.43 11.64
N SER A 59 10.51 -24.43 11.72
CA SER A 59 9.74 -23.30 12.26
C SER A 59 10.04 -23.02 13.73
N GLU A 60 10.43 -24.03 14.53
CA GLU A 60 10.74 -23.86 15.95
C GLU A 60 12.15 -23.32 16.16
N ALA A 61 13.13 -23.82 15.40
CA ALA A 61 14.50 -23.33 15.48
C ALA A 61 14.61 -21.86 15.03
N TYR A 62 13.80 -21.45 14.06
CA TYR A 62 13.80 -20.09 13.50
C TYR A 62 12.63 -19.22 13.97
N ARG A 63 11.92 -19.61 15.03
CA ARG A 63 10.71 -18.91 15.50
C ARG A 63 10.92 -17.41 15.70
N VAL A 64 12.02 -17.04 16.36
CA VAL A 64 12.35 -15.62 16.63
C VAL A 64 12.59 -14.84 15.34
N ASP A 65 13.27 -15.45 14.36
CA ASP A 65 13.55 -14.81 13.07
C ASP A 65 12.28 -14.66 12.24
N ILE A 66 11.41 -15.68 12.25
CA ILE A 66 10.09 -15.64 11.60
C ILE A 66 9.22 -14.55 12.23
N GLU A 67 9.15 -14.44 13.55
CA GLU A 67 8.41 -13.38 14.24
C GLU A 67 8.97 -11.98 13.93
N ASN A 68 10.29 -11.83 13.88
CA ASN A 68 10.92 -10.56 13.51
C ASN A 68 10.57 -10.17 12.07
N LEU A 69 10.67 -11.11 11.12
CA LEU A 69 10.29 -10.89 9.73
C LEU A 69 8.80 -10.58 9.58
N ALA A 70 7.93 -11.22 10.36
CA ALA A 70 6.50 -10.94 10.36
C ALA A 70 6.22 -9.50 10.86
N ARG A 71 6.88 -9.06 11.94
CA ARG A 71 6.76 -7.67 12.41
C ARG A 71 7.27 -6.65 11.38
N SER A 72 8.35 -6.96 10.68
CA SER A 72 8.84 -6.12 9.58
C SER A 72 7.86 -6.08 8.41
N LEU A 73 7.20 -7.20 8.10
CA LEU A 73 6.17 -7.28 7.07
C LEU A 73 4.96 -6.40 7.43
N ASP A 74 4.49 -6.47 8.68
CA ASP A 74 3.38 -5.66 9.17
C ASP A 74 3.71 -4.15 9.10
N SER A 75 4.93 -3.76 9.50
CA SER A 75 5.39 -2.38 9.39
C SER A 75 5.45 -1.90 7.94
N LEU A 76 5.90 -2.76 7.02
CA LEU A 76 5.96 -2.44 5.60
C LEU A 76 4.56 -2.29 5.00
N ASP A 77 3.59 -3.12 5.42
CA ASP A 77 2.20 -3.00 4.99
C ASP A 77 1.56 -1.69 5.47
N GLU A 78 1.86 -1.25 6.71
CA GLU A 78 1.44 0.06 7.19
C GLU A 78 2.05 1.21 6.38
N ASP A 79 3.32 1.11 6.02
CA ASP A 79 3.99 2.13 5.21
C ASP A 79 3.44 2.17 3.79
N ILE A 80 3.15 1.01 3.18
CA ILE A 80 2.45 0.92 1.90
C ILE A 80 1.09 1.60 2.02
N HIS A 81 0.34 1.34 3.10
CA HIS A 81 -0.98 1.94 3.31
C HIS A 81 -0.91 3.46 3.48
N LYS A 82 0.08 3.98 4.22
CA LYS A 82 0.31 5.43 4.39
C LYS A 82 0.70 6.08 3.07
N ALA A 83 1.66 5.51 2.35
CA ALA A 83 2.09 6.01 1.05
C ALA A 83 0.93 5.99 0.05
N ALA A 84 0.15 4.91 0.04
CA ALA A 84 -1.03 4.76 -0.79
C ALA A 84 -2.08 5.83 -0.51
N SER A 85 -2.39 6.03 0.77
CA SER A 85 -3.35 7.03 1.22
C SER A 85 -2.90 8.42 0.83
N ARG A 86 -1.60 8.74 0.97
CA ARG A 86 -1.03 10.01 0.54
C ARG A 86 -1.11 10.20 -0.98
N ALA A 87 -0.88 9.16 -1.76
CA ALA A 87 -0.97 9.23 -3.22
C ALA A 87 -2.41 9.46 -3.70
N ILE A 88 -3.40 8.86 -3.03
CA ILE A 88 -4.83 8.97 -3.39
C ILE A 88 -5.47 10.25 -2.86
N PHE A 89 -5.22 10.57 -1.60
CA PHE A 89 -5.95 11.62 -0.86
C PHE A 89 -5.12 12.87 -0.59
N GLY A 90 -3.82 12.86 -0.93
CA GLY A 90 -2.89 13.92 -0.56
C GLY A 90 -2.40 13.80 0.89
N ASP A 91 -1.60 14.77 1.33
CA ASP A 91 -1.07 14.77 2.69
C ASP A 91 -2.18 15.10 3.71
N PRO A 92 -2.26 14.40 4.86
CA PRO A 92 -3.33 14.56 5.85
C PRO A 92 -3.43 15.94 6.50
N TYR A 93 -2.53 16.89 6.17
CA TYR A 93 -2.57 18.29 6.62
C TYR A 93 -2.30 19.30 5.48
N ALA A 94 -2.29 18.87 4.22
CA ALA A 94 -2.09 19.77 3.09
C ALA A 94 -3.42 20.43 2.70
N VAL A 95 -3.68 21.62 3.23
CA VAL A 95 -4.72 22.51 2.69
C VAL A 95 -4.11 23.26 1.51
N GLU A 96 -4.32 22.77 0.30
CA GLU A 96 -4.06 23.58 -0.90
C GLU A 96 -5.20 24.60 -1.04
N LEU A 97 -5.00 25.78 -0.44
CA LEU A 97 -5.77 26.97 -0.80
C LEU A 97 -5.34 27.40 -2.20
N ASN A 98 -5.91 26.75 -3.22
CA ASN A 98 -5.96 27.35 -4.53
C ASN A 98 -6.63 28.72 -4.35
N HIS A 99 -5.87 29.79 -4.58
CA HIS A 99 -6.38 31.15 -4.62
C HIS A 99 -7.43 31.21 -5.74
N ALA A 100 -8.66 30.84 -5.40
CA ALA A 100 -9.83 31.05 -6.22
C ALA A 100 -9.99 32.57 -6.32
N ASP A 101 -9.67 33.07 -7.51
CA ASP A 101 -10.26 34.26 -8.10
C ASP A 101 -10.34 35.47 -7.16
N ALA A 102 -9.20 36.14 -6.99
CA ALA A 102 -9.21 37.59 -6.84
C ALA A 102 -9.61 38.24 -8.19
N LYS A 103 -10.76 37.86 -8.74
CA LYS A 103 -11.50 38.67 -9.71
C LYS A 103 -12.03 39.87 -8.91
N LYS A 104 -11.16 40.86 -8.69
CA LYS A 104 -11.63 42.20 -8.32
C LYS A 104 -12.37 42.77 -9.52
N THR A 105 -13.68 42.60 -9.46
CA THR A 105 -14.66 43.43 -10.13
C THR A 105 -14.46 44.91 -9.78
N LYS A 106 -14.47 45.73 -10.82
CA LYS A 106 -14.53 47.20 -10.88
C LYS A 106 -13.23 47.97 -10.65
#